data_AF-A0A7X8F8F5-F1
#
_entry.id   AF-A0A7X8F8F5-F1
#
_cell.length_a   1.000
_cell.length_b   1.000
_cell.length_c   1.000
_cell.angle_alpha   90.00
_cell.angle_beta   90.00
_cell.angle_gamma   90.00
#
_symmetry.space_group_name_H-M   'P 1'
#
loop_
_entity.id
_entity.type
_entity.pdbx_description
1 polymer ?
#
loop_
_entity_poly.entity_id
_entity_poly.type
_entity_poly.pdbx_seq_one_letter_code
_entity_poly.pdbx_strand_id
1 'polypeptide(L)'
;MNLFWKRKLGLLRPTGRYEKLEIDFLTSSEKLKTLQFSAALSEYKKLLLLDSNLVSKQARKQQMRRLAELKKHPDVAFYLKNTTRKNKPNRPAHLTFSDDFYRKESEKSPWYPGFYFKNEQLARHYSFYNEKQANNGGFNTTAGNSILQIQTRREATKALAWHPTQGFSEKHFAYTSDVIQSAQSFSQERGIFKAKLRCSGKIHHAFWLASEKKDPHINIFHFDGSEIRMGYVNNGEGEEIKIKGIDPSQYYIYTLEWTAHELNWYINNVLVFNVSRNIPGLPLFMTFNSFIPEDEEGEEGLLEVDWVRVYQWM
;
A
#
# COMPACT_ATOMS: atom_id res chain seq x y z
N MET A 1 -4.23 16.43 10.14
CA MET A 1 -2.91 17.06 10.35
C MET A 1 -2.56 17.98 9.19
N ASN A 2 -1.93 19.13 9.46
CA ASN A 2 -1.40 20.02 8.41
C ASN A 2 0.13 19.85 8.29
N LEU A 3 0.62 19.49 7.10
CA LEU A 3 2.03 19.24 6.79
C LEU A 3 2.79 20.49 6.31
N PHE A 4 2.14 21.65 6.18
CA PHE A 4 2.76 22.88 5.69
C PHE A 4 4.03 23.24 6.46
N TRP A 5 3.95 23.28 7.80
CA TRP A 5 5.10 23.60 8.65
C TRP A 5 6.15 22.50 8.66
N LYS A 6 5.75 21.22 8.61
CA LYS A 6 6.69 20.10 8.48
C LYS A 6 7.51 20.23 7.18
N ARG A 7 6.88 20.65 6.09
CA ARG A 7 7.56 20.95 4.82
C ARG A 7 8.46 22.18 4.91
N LYS A 8 7.95 23.30 5.44
CA LYS A 8 8.73 24.56 5.57
C LYS A 8 9.95 24.42 6.48
N LEU A 9 9.85 23.64 7.55
CA LEU A 9 10.96 23.36 8.48
C LEU A 9 11.87 22.21 8.02
N GLY A 10 11.66 21.64 6.82
CA GLY A 10 12.48 20.54 6.30
C GLY A 10 12.31 19.19 7.01
N LEU A 11 11.29 19.04 7.87
CA LEU A 11 10.97 17.80 8.57
C LEU A 11 10.29 16.77 7.64
N LEU A 12 9.51 17.25 6.67
CA LEU A 12 9.06 16.46 5.54
C LEU A 12 10.16 16.44 4.49
N ARG A 13 10.83 15.30 4.35
CA ARG A 13 11.92 15.11 3.39
C ARG A 13 11.36 15.22 1.97
N PRO A 14 12.05 15.92 1.05
CA PRO A 14 11.68 15.93 -0.36
C PRO A 14 11.61 14.51 -0.93
N THR A 15 10.63 14.24 -1.78
CA THR A 15 10.34 12.89 -2.30
C THR A 15 11.56 12.26 -2.97
N GLY A 16 12.27 12.98 -3.85
CA GLY A 16 13.48 12.45 -4.48
C GLY A 16 14.64 12.14 -3.52
N ARG A 17 14.71 12.80 -2.34
CA ARG A 17 15.70 12.43 -1.30
C ARG A 17 15.24 11.23 -0.47
N TYR A 18 13.93 11.08 -0.28
CA TYR A 18 13.37 9.93 0.43
C TYR A 18 13.44 8.67 -0.44
N GLU A 19 13.16 8.81 -1.73
CA GLU A 19 13.23 7.73 -2.73
C GLU A 19 14.62 7.08 -2.82
N LYS A 20 15.71 7.84 -2.69
CA LYS A 20 17.06 7.26 -2.60
C LYS A 20 17.19 6.25 -1.45
N LEU A 21 16.60 6.56 -0.29
CA LEU A 21 16.61 5.62 0.82
C LEU A 21 15.70 4.40 0.55
N GLU A 22 14.66 4.56 -0.26
CA GLU A 22 13.81 3.45 -0.64
C GLU A 22 14.48 2.51 -1.63
N ILE A 23 15.35 3.03 -2.50
CA ILE A 23 16.23 2.20 -3.34
C ILE A 23 17.19 1.40 -2.46
N ASP A 24 17.84 2.04 -1.48
CA ASP A 24 18.70 1.33 -0.53
C ASP A 24 17.93 0.24 0.23
N PHE A 25 16.69 0.55 0.67
CA PHE A 25 15.84 -0.41 1.35
C PHE A 25 15.46 -1.57 0.42
N LEU A 26 15.05 -1.29 -0.82
CA LEU A 26 14.75 -2.31 -1.83
C LEU A 26 15.93 -3.28 -2.01
N THR A 27 17.14 -2.77 -2.26
CA THR A 27 18.35 -3.60 -2.39
C THR A 27 18.60 -4.44 -1.15
N SER A 28 18.46 -3.86 0.05
CA SER A 28 18.64 -4.61 1.29
C SER A 28 17.55 -5.67 1.50
N SER A 29 16.32 -5.39 1.07
CA SER A 29 15.15 -6.27 1.23
C SER A 29 15.27 -7.54 0.39
N GLU A 30 15.88 -7.46 -0.80
CA GLU A 30 16.15 -8.63 -1.64
C GLU A 30 17.15 -9.56 -0.96
N LYS A 31 18.22 -9.00 -0.38
CA LYS A 31 19.17 -9.80 0.40
C LYS A 31 18.49 -10.40 1.63
N LEU A 32 17.65 -9.64 2.34
CA LEU A 32 16.86 -10.12 3.47
C LEU A 32 15.93 -11.29 3.08
N LYS A 33 15.36 -11.27 1.87
CA LYS A 33 14.57 -12.39 1.33
C LYS A 33 15.37 -13.68 1.31
N THR A 34 16.62 -13.64 0.86
CA THR A 34 17.49 -14.83 0.83
C THR A 34 17.82 -15.36 2.22
N LEU A 35 17.79 -14.50 3.25
CA LEU A 35 18.11 -14.90 4.62
C LEU A 35 17.03 -15.77 5.26
N GLN A 36 15.83 -15.87 4.69
CA GLN A 36 14.83 -16.83 5.16
C GLN A 36 15.30 -18.28 5.06
N PHE A 37 16.29 -18.55 4.20
CA PHE A 37 16.91 -19.87 4.02
C PHE A 37 18.24 -20.02 4.78
N SER A 38 18.67 -18.99 5.55
CA SER A 38 19.94 -19.03 6.27
C SER A 38 19.84 -19.87 7.54
N ALA A 39 20.52 -21.02 7.55
CA ALA A 39 20.61 -21.89 8.72
C ALA A 39 21.26 -21.16 9.92
N ALA A 40 22.29 -20.34 9.67
CA ALA A 40 22.96 -19.56 10.70
C ALA A 40 22.03 -18.52 11.33
N LEU A 41 21.20 -17.82 10.53
CA LEU A 41 20.23 -16.86 11.06
C LEU A 41 19.11 -17.57 11.84
N SER A 42 18.62 -18.70 11.33
CA SER A 42 17.61 -19.52 12.02
C SER A 42 18.11 -19.99 13.38
N GLU A 43 19.35 -20.51 13.44
CA GLU A 43 20.01 -20.89 14.70
C GLU A 43 20.16 -19.69 15.64
N TYR A 44 20.62 -18.54 15.12
CA TYR A 44 20.78 -17.32 15.90
C TYR A 44 19.45 -16.86 16.53
N LYS A 45 18.37 -16.80 15.76
CA LYS A 45 17.03 -16.43 16.25
C LYS A 45 16.54 -17.43 17.32
N LYS A 46 16.71 -18.73 17.09
CA LYS A 46 16.33 -19.79 18.04
C LYS A 46 17.07 -19.65 19.37
N LEU A 47 18.37 -19.38 19.32
CA LEU A 47 19.20 -19.18 20.53
C LEU A 47 18.83 -17.90 21.30
N LEU A 48 18.24 -16.88 20.66
CA LEU A 48 17.76 -15.69 21.36
C LEU A 48 16.43 -15.92 22.10
N LEU A 49 15.58 -16.81 21.59
CA LEU A 49 14.26 -17.13 22.17
C LEU A 49 14.32 -18.15 23.30
N LEU A 50 15.43 -18.88 23.42
CA LEU A 50 15.65 -19.82 24.51
C LEU A 50 15.73 -19.08 25.84
N ASP A 51 14.78 -19.32 26.73
CA ASP A 51 14.77 -18.73 28.07
C ASP A 51 15.99 -19.21 28.85
N SER A 52 16.92 -18.28 29.07
CA SER A 52 18.13 -18.54 29.83
C SER A 52 17.85 -19.07 31.24
N ASN A 53 16.70 -18.74 31.84
CA ASN A 53 16.34 -19.16 33.20
C ASN A 53 16.09 -20.67 33.31
N LEU A 54 15.73 -21.34 32.22
CA LEU A 54 15.43 -22.77 32.17
C LEU A 54 16.67 -23.64 31.89
N VAL A 55 17.84 -23.03 31.71
CA VAL A 55 19.07 -23.75 31.33
C VAL A 55 20.19 -23.56 32.34
N SER A 56 21.02 -24.61 32.51
CA SER A 56 22.15 -24.63 33.43
C SER A 56 23.17 -23.52 33.14
N LYS A 57 23.95 -23.12 34.15
CA LYS A 57 24.99 -22.07 34.01
C LYS A 57 26.00 -22.40 32.90
N GLN A 58 26.34 -23.68 32.73
CA GLN A 58 27.25 -24.13 31.67
C GLN A 58 26.62 -24.00 30.28
N ALA A 59 25.36 -24.39 30.14
CA ALA A 59 24.63 -24.25 28.88
C ALA A 59 24.44 -22.78 28.48
N ARG A 60 24.17 -21.87 29.45
CA ARG A 60 24.15 -20.42 29.20
C ARG A 60 25.48 -19.91 28.66
N LYS A 61 26.61 -20.36 29.22
CA LYS A 61 27.95 -19.98 28.74
C LYS A 61 28.20 -20.45 27.31
N GLN A 62 27.75 -21.66 26.97
CA GLN A 62 27.85 -22.20 25.61
C GLN A 62 26.94 -21.44 24.63
N GLN A 63 25.70 -21.16 25.02
CA GLN A 63 24.75 -20.34 24.25
C GLN A 63 25.33 -18.94 23.96
N MET A 64 25.89 -18.25 24.95
CA MET A 64 26.51 -16.94 24.75
C MET A 64 27.71 -16.98 23.80
N ARG A 65 28.56 -18.01 23.91
CA ARG A 65 29.68 -18.21 22.97
C ARG A 65 29.18 -18.43 21.55
N ARG A 66 28.19 -19.31 21.38
CA ARG A 66 27.59 -19.60 20.07
C ARG A 66 26.92 -18.38 19.45
N LEU A 67 26.19 -17.59 20.25
CA LEU A 67 25.63 -16.31 19.80
C LEU A 67 26.73 -15.33 19.35
N ALA A 68 27.87 -15.26 20.05
CA ALA A 68 28.99 -14.40 19.65
C ALA A 68 29.67 -14.86 18.35
N GLU A 69 29.75 -16.17 18.11
CA GLU A 69 30.22 -16.74 16.85
C GLU A 69 29.25 -16.44 15.70
N LEU A 70 27.95 -16.73 15.90
CA LEU A 70 26.92 -16.51 14.89
C LEU A 70 26.83 -15.04 14.49
N LYS A 71 27.03 -14.09 15.41
CA LYS A 71 27.09 -12.65 15.10
C LYS A 71 28.16 -12.27 14.07
N LYS A 72 29.21 -13.09 13.92
CA LYS A 72 30.28 -12.88 12.92
C LYS A 72 29.94 -13.53 11.57
N HIS A 73 28.94 -14.41 11.51
CA HIS A 73 28.50 -15.01 10.26
C HIS A 73 27.94 -13.92 9.32
N PRO A 74 28.29 -13.91 8.01
CA PRO A 74 27.89 -12.85 7.09
C PRO A 74 26.38 -12.56 7.08
N ASP A 75 25.56 -13.61 7.06
CA ASP A 75 24.09 -13.46 7.07
C ASP A 75 23.55 -12.81 8.35
N VAL A 76 24.07 -13.22 9.51
CA VAL A 76 23.63 -12.69 10.81
C VAL A 76 24.14 -11.25 10.98
N ALA A 77 25.39 -10.98 10.58
CA ALA A 77 25.94 -9.63 10.57
C ALA A 77 25.13 -8.70 9.66
N PHE A 78 24.77 -9.16 8.46
CA PHE A 78 23.91 -8.42 7.53
C PHE A 78 22.52 -8.17 8.12
N TYR A 79 21.88 -9.20 8.68
CA TYR A 79 20.60 -9.07 9.35
C TYR A 79 20.67 -8.05 10.49
N LEU A 80 21.64 -8.14 11.39
CA LEU A 80 21.77 -7.21 12.52
C LEU A 80 22.02 -5.78 12.06
N LYS A 81 22.86 -5.58 11.03
CA LYS A 81 23.09 -4.27 10.43
C LYS A 81 21.78 -3.66 9.89
N ASN A 82 20.90 -4.45 9.28
CA ASN A 82 19.70 -3.95 8.62
C ASN A 82 18.42 -3.97 9.49
N THR A 83 18.51 -4.40 10.74
CA THR A 83 17.34 -4.53 11.64
C THR A 83 17.43 -3.69 12.91
N THR A 84 18.54 -3.00 13.14
CA THR A 84 18.65 -2.09 14.29
C THR A 84 17.80 -0.83 14.12
N ARG A 85 17.18 -0.37 15.23
CA ARG A 85 16.33 0.85 15.28
C ARG A 85 17.02 2.13 14.78
N LYS A 86 18.35 2.14 14.72
CA LYS A 86 19.15 3.29 14.26
C LYS A 86 19.07 3.48 12.74
N ASN A 87 18.73 2.44 11.97
CA ASN A 87 18.71 2.48 10.51
C ASN A 87 17.28 2.66 9.99
N LYS A 88 16.62 3.80 10.25
CA LYS A 88 15.42 4.17 9.47
C LYS A 88 15.90 4.64 8.08
N PRO A 89 15.47 4.04 6.95
CA PRO A 89 14.24 3.27 6.75
C PRO A 89 14.38 1.74 6.67
N ASN A 90 15.57 1.16 6.86
CA ASN A 90 15.74 -0.29 6.85
C ASN A 90 14.92 -0.96 7.96
N ARG A 91 14.33 -2.07 7.58
CA ARG A 91 13.43 -2.89 8.39
C ARG A 91 13.78 -4.36 8.17
N PRO A 92 13.52 -5.25 9.15
CA PRO A 92 13.49 -6.70 8.93
C PRO A 92 12.30 -7.04 8.01
N ALA A 93 12.39 -6.70 6.73
CA ALA A 93 11.34 -6.97 5.77
C ALA A 93 11.93 -7.23 4.39
N HIS A 94 11.25 -8.08 3.62
CA HIS A 94 11.69 -8.52 2.30
C HIS A 94 10.60 -8.27 1.25
N LEU A 95 11.01 -7.99 0.01
CA LEU A 95 10.08 -7.68 -1.08
C LEU A 95 9.23 -8.90 -1.47
N THR A 96 7.91 -8.71 -1.50
CA THR A 96 6.91 -9.71 -1.91
C THR A 96 6.17 -9.31 -3.19
N PHE A 97 6.04 -8.02 -3.46
CA PHE A 97 5.49 -7.49 -4.70
C PHE A 97 6.17 -6.18 -5.09
N SER A 98 6.45 -6.00 -6.38
CA SER A 98 6.75 -4.68 -6.92
C SER A 98 6.22 -4.56 -8.33
N ASP A 99 5.87 -3.33 -8.69
CA ASP A 99 5.54 -2.95 -10.05
C ASP A 99 6.02 -1.52 -10.29
N ASP A 100 6.99 -1.38 -11.19
CA ASP A 100 7.50 -0.09 -11.66
C ASP A 100 6.85 0.31 -13.00
N PHE A 101 5.82 -0.44 -13.44
CA PHE A 101 5.06 -0.23 -14.69
C PHE A 101 5.92 -0.17 -15.95
N TYR A 102 7.10 -0.77 -15.89
CA TYR A 102 7.96 -1.04 -17.03
C TYR A 102 7.66 -2.45 -17.53
N ARG A 103 6.59 -2.61 -18.31
CA ARG A 103 6.18 -3.90 -18.88
C ARG A 103 6.37 -3.94 -20.38
N LYS A 104 6.77 -5.10 -20.88
CA LYS A 104 6.63 -5.45 -22.30
C LYS A 104 5.19 -5.87 -22.59
N GLU A 105 4.70 -5.67 -23.81
CA GLU A 105 3.32 -6.04 -24.20
C GLU A 105 2.98 -7.52 -23.94
N SER A 106 3.98 -8.41 -23.93
CA SER A 106 3.81 -9.84 -23.68
C SER A 106 3.63 -10.22 -22.20
N GLU A 107 3.92 -9.32 -21.26
CA GLU A 107 3.89 -9.61 -19.82
C GLU A 107 2.48 -9.41 -19.26
N LYS A 108 1.98 -10.40 -18.50
CA LYS A 108 0.68 -10.29 -17.85
C LYS A 108 0.71 -9.18 -16.80
N SER A 109 -0.26 -8.28 -16.87
CA SER A 109 -0.49 -7.28 -15.83
C SER A 109 -0.91 -7.94 -14.51
N PRO A 110 -0.37 -7.53 -13.35
CA PRO A 110 -0.89 -7.93 -12.06
C PRO A 110 -2.17 -7.16 -11.70
N TRP A 111 -2.52 -6.11 -12.45
CA TRP A 111 -3.69 -5.26 -12.23
C TRP A 111 -4.81 -5.65 -13.19
N TYR A 112 -5.99 -5.88 -12.62
CA TYR A 112 -7.20 -6.29 -13.31
C TYR A 112 -8.27 -5.21 -13.18
N PRO A 113 -8.93 -4.82 -14.27
CA PRO A 113 -9.99 -3.82 -14.22
C PRO A 113 -11.26 -4.35 -13.53
N GLY A 114 -12.02 -3.44 -12.95
CA GLY A 114 -13.26 -3.73 -12.25
C GLY A 114 -13.07 -4.18 -10.80
N PHE A 115 -14.18 -4.27 -10.08
CA PHE A 115 -14.21 -4.82 -8.73
C PHE A 115 -13.97 -6.33 -8.72
N TYR A 116 -13.42 -6.84 -7.62
CA TYR A 116 -13.12 -8.26 -7.49
C TYR A 116 -14.19 -9.02 -6.70
N PHE A 117 -14.64 -10.13 -7.28
CA PHE A 117 -15.42 -11.16 -6.60
C PHE A 117 -14.94 -12.55 -7.04
N LYS A 118 -14.93 -13.50 -6.10
CA LYS A 118 -14.61 -14.91 -6.37
C LYS A 118 -15.64 -15.55 -7.29
N ASN A 119 -16.91 -15.19 -7.15
CA ASN A 119 -17.94 -15.65 -8.06
C ASN A 119 -17.81 -14.89 -9.39
N GLU A 120 -17.39 -15.60 -10.44
CA GLU A 120 -17.18 -15.05 -11.78
C GLU A 120 -18.48 -14.59 -12.46
N GLN A 121 -19.65 -15.02 -11.96
CA GLN A 121 -20.95 -14.59 -12.47
C GLN A 121 -21.34 -13.17 -11.99
N LEU A 122 -20.67 -12.64 -10.96
CA LEU A 122 -20.96 -11.29 -10.45
C LEU A 122 -20.36 -10.24 -11.37
N ALA A 123 -21.15 -9.19 -11.65
CA ALA A 123 -20.70 -8.05 -12.43
C ALA A 123 -19.50 -7.37 -11.74
N ARG A 124 -18.43 -7.14 -12.52
CA ARG A 124 -17.19 -6.50 -12.04
C ARG A 124 -17.02 -5.07 -12.56
N HIS A 125 -17.61 -4.79 -13.72
CA HIS A 125 -17.53 -3.49 -14.38
C HIS A 125 -18.85 -2.75 -14.17
N TYR A 126 -18.89 -2.00 -13.08
CA TYR A 126 -20.01 -1.13 -12.73
C TYR A 126 -19.49 0.06 -11.94
N SER A 127 -20.28 1.12 -11.86
CA SER A 127 -20.08 2.23 -10.92
C SER A 127 -21.14 2.21 -9.83
N PHE A 128 -20.91 2.93 -8.73
CA PHE A 128 -21.98 3.12 -7.76
C PHE A 128 -23.03 4.08 -8.30
N TYR A 129 -24.29 3.87 -7.95
CA TYR A 129 -25.38 4.72 -8.44
C TYR A 129 -25.23 6.18 -8.00
N ASN A 130 -24.56 6.43 -6.87
CA ASN A 130 -24.24 7.76 -6.35
C ASN A 130 -22.89 8.31 -6.86
N GLU A 131 -22.45 7.88 -8.05
CA GLU A 131 -21.25 8.39 -8.72
C GLU A 131 -21.57 8.92 -10.13
N LYS A 132 -20.80 9.89 -10.62
CA LYS A 132 -21.00 10.54 -11.93
C LYS A 132 -20.19 9.94 -13.08
N GLN A 133 -19.24 9.05 -12.79
CA GLN A 133 -18.39 8.39 -13.77
C GLN A 133 -18.76 6.92 -13.95
N ALA A 134 -18.66 6.41 -15.18
CA ALA A 134 -18.70 4.98 -15.49
C ALA A 134 -17.29 4.38 -15.37
N ASN A 135 -17.13 3.30 -14.58
CA ASN A 135 -15.93 2.48 -14.57
C ASN A 135 -15.85 1.69 -15.88
N ASN A 136 -14.84 1.97 -16.69
CA ASN A 136 -14.83 1.66 -18.12
C ASN A 136 -13.94 0.46 -18.46
N GLY A 137 -13.95 -0.58 -17.62
CA GLY A 137 -13.31 -1.86 -17.93
C GLY A 137 -11.80 -1.80 -18.22
N GLY A 138 -11.08 -0.76 -17.77
CA GLY A 138 -9.66 -0.56 -18.04
C GLY A 138 -9.36 0.41 -19.20
N PHE A 139 -10.36 0.90 -19.94
CA PHE A 139 -10.15 1.83 -21.07
C PHE A 139 -9.79 3.26 -20.66
N ASN A 140 -9.82 3.55 -19.36
CA ASN A 140 -9.32 4.78 -18.75
C ASN A 140 -7.98 4.54 -18.02
N THR A 141 -7.44 3.32 -18.10
CA THR A 141 -6.20 2.93 -17.44
C THR A 141 -5.11 2.63 -18.47
N THR A 142 -3.95 3.23 -18.30
CA THR A 142 -2.75 2.87 -19.08
C THR A 142 -1.61 2.53 -18.13
N ALA A 143 -0.90 1.43 -18.39
CA ALA A 143 0.31 1.05 -17.66
C ALA A 143 1.44 0.81 -18.66
N GLY A 144 2.45 1.68 -18.65
CA GLY A 144 3.58 1.61 -19.57
C GLY A 144 4.48 2.84 -19.42
N ASN A 145 5.69 2.80 -19.96
CA ASN A 145 6.67 3.89 -19.84
C ASN A 145 6.95 4.31 -18.38
N SER A 146 6.99 3.35 -17.47
CA SER A 146 7.28 3.58 -16.03
C SER A 146 6.20 4.34 -15.27
N ILE A 147 4.95 4.32 -15.75
CA ILE A 147 3.84 4.93 -15.04
C ILE A 147 2.54 4.16 -15.27
N LEU A 148 1.74 4.05 -14.21
CA LEU A 148 0.33 3.70 -14.29
C LEU A 148 -0.49 4.99 -14.20
N GLN A 149 -1.45 5.15 -15.11
CA GLN A 149 -2.35 6.28 -15.15
C GLN A 149 -3.80 5.81 -15.14
N ILE A 150 -4.64 6.45 -14.32
CA ILE A 150 -6.11 6.37 -14.43
C ILE A 150 -6.60 7.77 -14.77
N GLN A 151 -7.16 7.93 -15.96
CA GLN A 151 -7.65 9.21 -16.45
C GLN A 151 -9.17 9.27 -16.38
N THR A 152 -9.71 10.17 -15.56
CA THR A 152 -11.14 10.48 -15.58
C THR A 152 -11.40 11.47 -16.71
N ARG A 153 -12.26 11.11 -17.67
CA ARG A 153 -12.53 11.89 -18.89
C ARG A 153 -14.00 12.32 -18.94
N ARG A 154 -14.29 13.49 -19.51
CA ARG A 154 -15.66 13.90 -19.83
C ARG A 154 -16.13 13.19 -21.11
N GLU A 155 -16.76 12.04 -20.92
CA GLU A 155 -17.17 11.12 -21.97
C GLU A 155 -18.53 10.53 -21.59
N ALA A 156 -19.59 10.95 -22.27
CA ALA A 156 -20.94 10.48 -21.97
C ALA A 156 -21.10 9.02 -22.38
N THR A 157 -21.55 8.17 -21.46
CA THR A 157 -21.76 6.75 -21.74
C THR A 157 -22.91 6.18 -20.91
N LYS A 158 -23.44 5.04 -21.34
CA LYS A 158 -24.45 4.27 -20.62
C LYS A 158 -23.78 3.00 -20.09
N ALA A 159 -23.84 2.80 -18.78
CA ALA A 159 -23.18 1.68 -18.12
C ALA A 159 -23.99 1.16 -16.92
N LEU A 160 -23.57 0.02 -16.38
CA LEU A 160 -24.19 -0.60 -15.21
C LEU A 160 -23.85 0.19 -13.94
N ALA A 161 -24.87 0.48 -13.14
CA ALA A 161 -24.76 1.14 -11.84
C ALA A 161 -25.35 0.27 -10.74
N TRP A 162 -24.66 0.15 -9.61
CA TRP A 162 -25.15 -0.58 -8.44
C TRP A 162 -25.77 0.35 -7.40
N HIS A 163 -27.00 0.05 -6.99
CA HIS A 163 -27.70 0.70 -5.89
C HIS A 163 -27.92 -0.30 -4.75
N PRO A 164 -27.68 0.08 -3.47
CA PRO A 164 -27.74 -0.85 -2.34
C PRO A 164 -29.09 -1.52 -2.13
N THR A 165 -30.20 -0.86 -2.49
CA THR A 165 -31.56 -1.39 -2.32
C THR A 165 -32.23 -1.85 -3.62
N GLN A 166 -31.75 -1.39 -4.78
CA GLN A 166 -32.38 -1.68 -6.08
C GLN A 166 -31.55 -2.65 -6.92
N GLY A 167 -30.32 -2.96 -6.50
CA GLY A 167 -29.39 -3.78 -7.26
C GLY A 167 -28.86 -3.03 -8.48
N PHE A 168 -28.60 -3.78 -9.56
CA PHE A 168 -28.01 -3.24 -10.77
C PHE A 168 -29.06 -2.64 -11.71
N SER A 169 -28.77 -1.46 -12.26
CA SER A 169 -29.56 -0.80 -13.28
C SER A 169 -28.65 -0.06 -14.26
N GLU A 170 -29.12 0.21 -15.48
CA GLU A 170 -28.38 1.06 -16.40
C GLU A 170 -28.52 2.54 -16.02
N LYS A 171 -27.41 3.28 -16.02
CA LYS A 171 -27.36 4.72 -15.76
C LYS A 171 -26.59 5.43 -16.88
N HIS A 172 -27.01 6.65 -17.22
CA HIS A 172 -26.24 7.54 -18.08
C HIS A 172 -25.24 8.30 -17.21
N PHE A 173 -23.96 8.21 -17.56
CA PHE A 173 -22.86 8.89 -16.90
C PHE A 173 -22.31 9.99 -17.81
N ALA A 174 -21.87 11.10 -17.22
CA ALA A 174 -21.24 12.21 -17.95
C ALA A 174 -19.72 12.05 -18.08
N TYR A 175 -19.15 11.11 -17.32
CA TYR A 175 -17.72 10.87 -17.24
C TYR A 175 -17.41 9.37 -17.35
N THR A 176 -16.18 9.05 -17.77
CA THR A 176 -15.59 7.71 -17.66
C THR A 176 -14.37 7.75 -16.74
N SER A 177 -14.10 6.66 -16.05
CA SER A 177 -12.93 6.44 -15.18
C SER A 177 -12.68 4.94 -15.06
N ASP A 178 -11.82 4.51 -14.14
CA ASP A 178 -11.62 3.11 -13.83
C ASP A 178 -11.39 2.83 -12.34
N VAL A 179 -11.64 1.57 -12.01
CA VAL A 179 -11.12 0.89 -10.83
C VAL A 179 -10.31 -0.32 -11.29
N ILE A 180 -9.12 -0.51 -10.69
CA ILE A 180 -8.27 -1.67 -10.94
C ILE A 180 -7.79 -2.27 -9.62
N GLN A 181 -7.58 -3.58 -9.58
CA GLN A 181 -7.19 -4.30 -8.36
C GLN A 181 -6.19 -5.43 -8.62
N SER A 182 -5.54 -5.90 -7.55
CA SER A 182 -4.52 -6.95 -7.60
C SER A 182 -4.98 -8.33 -7.09
N ALA A 183 -6.25 -8.52 -6.70
CA ALA A 183 -6.75 -9.70 -6.00
C ALA A 183 -6.40 -11.05 -6.64
N GLN A 184 -6.37 -11.13 -7.97
CA GLN A 184 -6.02 -12.36 -8.70
C GLN A 184 -4.51 -12.61 -8.77
N SER A 185 -3.68 -11.58 -8.62
CA SER A 185 -2.21 -11.68 -8.71
C SER A 185 -1.52 -11.64 -7.35
N PHE A 186 -2.03 -10.84 -6.42
CA PHE A 186 -1.40 -10.53 -5.15
C PHE A 186 -2.41 -10.08 -4.10
N SER A 187 -2.33 -10.72 -2.94
CA SER A 187 -2.92 -10.27 -1.68
C SER A 187 -1.94 -10.58 -0.55
N GLN A 188 -1.94 -9.78 0.51
CA GLN A 188 -1.06 -9.99 1.65
C GLN A 188 -1.72 -9.54 2.96
N GLU A 189 -1.49 -10.32 4.02
CA GLU A 189 -1.80 -9.92 5.38
C GLU A 189 -0.55 -9.27 6.00
N ARG A 190 -0.68 -8.05 6.56
CA ARG A 190 0.42 -7.29 7.17
C ARG A 190 1.53 -6.95 6.17
N GLY A 191 2.56 -6.27 6.64
CA GLY A 191 3.72 -5.87 5.85
C GLY A 191 3.84 -4.35 5.71
N ILE A 192 4.53 -3.92 4.67
CA ILE A 192 4.71 -2.51 4.35
C ILE A 192 4.22 -2.30 2.92
N PHE A 193 3.17 -1.51 2.74
CA PHE A 193 2.61 -1.17 1.43
C PHE A 193 3.02 0.26 1.09
N LYS A 194 3.67 0.44 -0.05
CA LYS A 194 4.16 1.74 -0.51
C LYS A 194 3.76 1.99 -1.95
N ALA A 195 3.36 3.22 -2.23
CA ALA A 195 3.18 3.71 -3.59
C ALA A 195 3.71 5.14 -3.72
N LYS A 196 4.44 5.41 -4.80
CA LYS A 196 4.77 6.77 -5.21
C LYS A 196 3.73 7.23 -6.21
N LEU A 197 2.91 8.21 -5.81
CA LEU A 197 1.81 8.69 -6.65
C LEU A 197 1.62 10.20 -6.55
N ARG A 198 0.91 10.75 -7.54
CA ARG A 198 0.40 12.11 -7.60
C ARG A 198 -0.98 12.10 -8.28
N CYS A 199 -1.77 13.15 -8.09
CA CYS A 199 -3.01 13.31 -8.82
C CYS A 199 -3.37 14.77 -9.12
N SER A 200 -4.24 14.97 -10.10
CA SER A 200 -4.81 16.26 -10.46
C SER A 200 -6.30 16.15 -10.78
N GLY A 201 -7.02 17.26 -10.68
CA GLY A 201 -8.48 17.29 -10.74
C GLY A 201 -9.08 17.20 -9.33
N LYS A 202 -10.08 18.03 -9.05
CA LYS A 202 -10.86 18.07 -7.80
C LYS A 202 -11.94 17.00 -7.84
N ILE A 203 -11.48 15.77 -7.99
CA ILE A 203 -12.29 14.57 -7.90
C ILE A 203 -11.65 13.63 -6.89
N HIS A 204 -12.32 12.51 -6.63
CA HIS A 204 -11.79 11.53 -5.72
C HIS A 204 -10.77 10.63 -6.42
N HIS A 205 -9.58 10.48 -5.82
CA HIS A 205 -8.56 9.52 -6.25
C HIS A 205 -8.13 8.69 -5.05
N ALA A 206 -8.06 7.37 -5.19
CA ALA A 206 -7.78 6.51 -4.05
C ALA A 206 -6.81 5.36 -4.36
N PHE A 207 -6.03 5.01 -3.33
CA PHE A 207 -5.23 3.80 -3.21
C PHE A 207 -5.57 3.15 -1.86
N TRP A 208 -6.15 1.96 -1.92
CA TRP A 208 -6.68 1.29 -0.75
C TRP A 208 -6.48 -0.22 -0.80
N LEU A 209 -6.63 -0.85 0.37
CA LEU A 209 -6.59 -2.29 0.56
C LEU A 209 -7.97 -2.79 0.98
N ALA A 210 -8.43 -3.89 0.39
CA ALA A 210 -9.65 -4.55 0.85
C ALA A 210 -9.62 -6.05 0.61
N SER A 211 -10.68 -6.69 1.10
CA SER A 211 -11.06 -8.04 0.70
C SER A 211 -12.17 -7.99 -0.34
N GLU A 212 -12.71 -9.16 -0.71
CA GLU A 212 -13.95 -9.25 -1.52
C GLU A 212 -15.17 -8.64 -0.80
N LYS A 213 -15.11 -8.53 0.54
CA LYS A 213 -16.13 -7.86 1.34
C LYS A 213 -15.81 -6.38 1.47
N LYS A 214 -16.85 -5.58 1.69
CA LYS A 214 -16.76 -4.14 2.00
C LYS A 214 -15.84 -3.84 3.20
N ASP A 215 -15.66 -4.81 4.09
CA ASP A 215 -14.98 -4.69 5.37
C ASP A 215 -14.10 -5.93 5.59
N PRO A 216 -12.81 -5.80 5.96
CA PRO A 216 -12.05 -4.58 6.24
C PRO A 216 -11.68 -3.77 4.99
N HIS A 217 -11.48 -2.47 5.20
CA HIS A 217 -11.04 -1.51 4.19
C HIS A 217 -9.98 -0.57 4.76
N ILE A 218 -8.85 -0.39 4.07
CA ILE A 218 -7.76 0.50 4.51
C ILE A 218 -7.43 1.50 3.40
N ASN A 219 -7.67 2.79 3.65
CA ASN A 219 -7.26 3.87 2.77
C ASN A 219 -5.81 4.26 3.06
N ILE A 220 -4.90 3.90 2.14
CA ILE A 220 -3.49 4.34 2.19
C ILE A 220 -3.37 5.77 1.67
N PHE A 221 -4.17 6.11 0.66
CA PHE A 221 -4.32 7.44 0.10
C PHE A 221 -5.74 7.60 -0.43
N HIS A 222 -6.40 8.71 -0.10
CA HIS A 222 -7.65 9.12 -0.73
C HIS A 222 -7.67 10.65 -0.83
N PHE A 223 -7.43 11.21 -2.00
CA PHE A 223 -7.68 12.63 -2.23
C PHE A 223 -9.17 12.82 -2.53
N ASP A 224 -9.84 13.74 -1.84
CA ASP A 224 -11.27 14.02 -1.98
C ASP A 224 -11.57 15.27 -2.83
N GLY A 225 -10.62 15.68 -3.65
CA GLY A 225 -10.67 16.94 -4.40
C GLY A 225 -10.18 18.17 -3.62
N SER A 226 -9.95 18.07 -2.30
CA SER A 226 -9.49 19.17 -1.45
C SER A 226 -8.36 18.79 -0.49
N GLU A 227 -8.49 17.66 0.18
CA GLU A 227 -7.58 17.14 1.19
C GLU A 227 -7.32 15.65 0.98
N ILE A 228 -6.22 15.17 1.55
CA ILE A 228 -5.89 13.75 1.53
C ILE A 228 -6.42 13.11 2.80
N ARG A 229 -7.22 12.06 2.66
CA ARG A 229 -7.77 11.23 3.72
C ARG A 229 -7.05 9.91 3.78
N MET A 230 -6.81 9.42 4.99
CA MET A 230 -6.17 8.14 5.26
C MET A 230 -6.81 7.52 6.49
N GLY A 231 -7.00 6.22 6.48
CA GLY A 231 -7.67 5.57 7.60
C GLY A 231 -8.04 4.13 7.29
N TYR A 232 -8.89 3.58 8.14
CA TYR A 232 -9.36 2.22 8.00
C TYR A 232 -10.77 2.07 8.56
N VAL A 233 -11.44 1.02 8.12
CA VAL A 233 -12.65 0.47 8.70
C VAL A 233 -12.44 -1.04 8.84
N ASN A 234 -12.79 -1.58 9.99
CA ASN A 234 -12.79 -3.00 10.29
C ASN A 234 -13.93 -3.33 11.26
N ASN A 235 -14.68 -4.40 11.04
CA ASN A 235 -15.83 -4.79 11.87
C ASN A 235 -16.84 -3.64 12.12
N GLY A 236 -17.06 -2.79 11.13
CA GLY A 236 -17.95 -1.63 11.21
C GLY A 236 -17.43 -0.44 12.03
N GLU A 237 -16.23 -0.51 12.62
CA GLU A 237 -15.58 0.59 13.32
C GLU A 237 -14.37 1.09 12.54
N GLY A 238 -14.04 2.38 12.64
CA GLY A 238 -12.93 2.94 11.89
C GLY A 238 -12.48 4.29 12.40
N GLU A 239 -11.30 4.69 11.96
CA GLU A 239 -10.75 6.02 12.20
C GLU A 239 -10.08 6.53 10.92
N GLU A 240 -10.15 7.85 10.74
CA GLU A 240 -9.57 8.55 9.60
C GLU A 240 -8.84 9.81 10.07
N ILE A 241 -7.78 10.16 9.34
CA ILE A 241 -7.15 11.47 9.41
C ILE A 241 -7.28 12.22 8.08
N LYS A 242 -7.47 13.54 8.19
CA LYS A 242 -7.42 14.49 7.07
C LYS A 242 -6.07 15.19 7.02
N ILE A 243 -5.44 15.26 5.85
CA ILE A 243 -4.10 15.82 5.62
C ILE A 243 -4.18 17.01 4.67
N LYS A 244 -3.59 18.13 5.09
CA LYS A 244 -3.49 19.39 4.30
C LYS A 244 -2.04 19.89 4.23
N GLY A 245 -1.79 20.90 3.40
CA GLY A 245 -0.52 21.65 3.38
C GLY A 245 0.58 21.07 2.48
N ILE A 246 0.23 20.07 1.67
CA ILE A 246 1.01 19.55 0.54
C ILE A 246 0.16 19.62 -0.72
N ASP A 247 0.81 19.62 -1.88
CA ASP A 247 0.15 19.72 -3.18
C ASP A 247 0.06 18.32 -3.81
N PRO A 248 -1.14 17.72 -3.94
CA PRO A 248 -1.30 16.35 -4.44
C PRO A 248 -0.83 16.16 -5.89
N SER A 249 -0.64 17.24 -6.66
CA SER A 249 -0.07 17.18 -8.01
C SER A 249 1.44 16.88 -8.02
N GLN A 250 2.10 16.94 -6.86
CA GLN A 250 3.50 16.55 -6.70
C GLN A 250 3.59 15.09 -6.24
N TYR A 251 4.62 14.38 -6.68
CA TYR A 251 4.85 13.02 -6.21
C TYR A 251 5.18 12.99 -4.71
N TYR A 252 4.47 12.12 -4.01
CA TYR A 252 4.79 11.70 -2.65
C TYR A 252 4.78 10.18 -2.56
N ILE A 253 5.53 9.65 -1.58
CA ILE A 253 5.51 8.24 -1.25
C ILE A 253 4.55 8.05 -0.08
N TYR A 254 3.43 7.39 -0.33
CA TYR A 254 2.43 7.03 0.68
C TYR A 254 2.73 5.62 1.17
N THR A 255 2.85 5.46 2.48
CA THR A 255 3.23 4.20 3.10
C THR A 255 2.24 3.81 4.19
N LEU A 256 1.85 2.54 4.19
CA LEU A 256 1.23 1.86 5.32
C LEU A 256 2.19 0.81 5.86
N GLU A 257 2.67 0.96 7.09
CA GLU A 257 3.28 -0.13 7.85
C GLU A 257 2.18 -0.81 8.67
N TRP A 258 1.87 -2.07 8.35
CA TRP A 258 0.83 -2.88 8.99
C TRP A 258 1.45 -4.07 9.72
N THR A 259 1.21 -4.15 11.02
CA THR A 259 1.66 -5.23 11.91
C THR A 259 0.46 -5.93 12.55
N ALA A 260 0.72 -6.93 13.41
CA ALA A 260 -0.34 -7.55 14.20
C ALA A 260 -0.97 -6.61 15.25
N HIS A 261 -0.31 -5.49 15.56
CA HIS A 261 -0.66 -4.63 16.69
C HIS A 261 -1.02 -3.20 16.29
N GLU A 262 -0.57 -2.76 15.12
CA GLU A 262 -0.77 -1.38 14.69
C GLU A 262 -0.73 -1.22 13.16
N LEU A 263 -1.39 -0.15 12.73
CA LEU A 263 -1.32 0.45 11.40
C LEU A 263 -0.65 1.83 11.53
N ASN A 264 0.38 2.09 10.75
CA ASN A 264 1.09 3.37 10.71
C ASN A 264 1.11 3.91 9.29
N TRP A 265 0.58 5.11 9.10
CA TRP A 265 0.61 5.81 7.82
C TRP A 265 1.74 6.83 7.78
N TYR A 266 2.43 6.88 6.66
CA TYR A 266 3.46 7.88 6.40
C TYR A 266 3.26 8.56 5.05
N ILE A 267 3.64 9.84 5.01
CA ILE A 267 3.90 10.56 3.77
C ILE A 267 5.39 10.88 3.74
N ASN A 268 6.08 10.36 2.74
CA ASN A 268 7.53 10.24 2.72
C ASN A 268 8.02 9.66 4.07
N ASN A 269 8.79 10.44 4.84
CA ASN A 269 9.36 10.01 6.12
C ASN A 269 8.51 10.37 7.36
N VAL A 270 7.38 11.07 7.20
CA VAL A 270 6.62 11.62 8.33
C VAL A 270 5.48 10.68 8.68
N LEU A 271 5.48 10.15 9.91
CA LEU A 271 4.33 9.45 10.49
C LEU A 271 3.17 10.43 10.61
N VAL A 272 2.07 10.15 9.92
CA VAL A 272 0.91 11.04 9.88
C VAL A 272 -0.25 10.52 10.72
N PHE A 273 -0.34 9.20 10.87
CA PHE A 273 -1.44 8.55 11.58
C PHE A 273 -0.98 7.19 12.13
N ASN A 274 -1.43 6.83 13.32
CA ASN A 274 -1.18 5.54 13.95
C ASN A 274 -2.47 5.06 14.62
N VAL A 275 -2.75 3.77 14.49
CA VAL A 275 -3.85 3.11 15.18
C VAL A 275 -3.36 1.76 15.69
N SER A 276 -3.70 1.43 16.94
CA SER A 276 -3.31 0.17 17.59
C SER A 276 -4.51 -0.66 18.09
N ARG A 277 -5.71 -0.40 17.58
CA ARG A 277 -6.95 -1.10 17.92
C ARG A 277 -7.62 -1.63 16.67
N ASN A 278 -8.39 -2.72 16.82
CA ASN A 278 -9.22 -3.30 15.77
C ASN A 278 -8.48 -3.54 14.44
N ILE A 279 -7.25 -4.06 14.53
CA ILE A 279 -6.38 -4.25 13.37
C ILE A 279 -6.87 -5.44 12.53
N PRO A 280 -7.04 -5.29 11.20
CA PRO A 280 -7.39 -6.40 10.33
C PRO A 280 -6.40 -7.55 10.42
N GLY A 281 -6.91 -8.79 10.36
CA GLY A 281 -6.13 -10.03 10.49
C GLY A 281 -6.38 -11.02 9.35
N LEU A 282 -6.57 -10.52 8.13
CA LEU A 282 -6.73 -11.33 6.91
C LEU A 282 -6.00 -10.71 5.71
N PRO A 283 -5.65 -11.48 4.68
CA PRO A 283 -5.04 -10.93 3.47
C PRO A 283 -5.94 -9.92 2.75
N LEU A 284 -5.36 -8.79 2.34
CA LEU A 284 -6.02 -7.78 1.53
C LEU A 284 -5.26 -7.58 0.21
N PHE A 285 -6.01 -7.25 -0.84
CA PHE A 285 -5.46 -6.88 -2.14
C PHE A 285 -5.50 -5.37 -2.32
N MET A 286 -4.66 -4.88 -3.23
CA MET A 286 -4.54 -3.46 -3.55
C MET A 286 -5.58 -3.06 -4.60
N THR A 287 -6.11 -1.85 -4.47
CA THR A 287 -7.02 -1.26 -5.44
C THR A 287 -6.68 0.21 -5.67
N PHE A 288 -6.74 0.64 -6.93
CA PHE A 288 -6.69 2.04 -7.33
C PHE A 288 -7.97 2.41 -8.07
N ASN A 289 -8.50 3.59 -7.81
CA ASN A 289 -9.62 4.12 -8.59
C ASN A 289 -9.67 5.65 -8.55
N SER A 290 -10.43 6.21 -9.49
CA SER A 290 -10.86 7.61 -9.45
C SER A 290 -12.37 7.69 -9.62
N PHE A 291 -13.05 8.53 -8.83
CA PHE A 291 -14.50 8.65 -8.84
C PHE A 291 -14.98 10.07 -8.55
N ILE A 292 -16.25 10.34 -8.84
CA ILE A 292 -16.90 11.63 -8.64
C ILE A 292 -18.22 11.37 -7.91
N PRO A 293 -18.35 11.78 -6.64
CA PRO A 293 -19.63 11.72 -5.92
C PRO A 293 -20.76 12.47 -6.65
N GLU A 294 -21.99 11.97 -6.54
CA GLU A 294 -23.18 12.58 -7.18
C GLU A 294 -23.45 14.03 -6.74
N ASP A 295 -23.07 14.38 -5.52
CA ASP A 295 -23.25 15.71 -4.93
C ASP A 295 -22.12 16.70 -5.27
N GLU A 296 -21.09 16.29 -5.99
CA GLU A 296 -19.97 17.14 -6.40
C GLU A 296 -20.05 17.55 -7.87
N GLU A 297 -19.59 18.74 -8.26
CA GLU A 297 -19.69 19.26 -9.63
C GLU A 297 -19.10 18.30 -10.68
N GLY A 298 -17.97 17.67 -10.34
CA GLY A 298 -17.23 16.74 -11.19
C GLY A 298 -16.39 17.45 -12.24
N GLU A 299 -15.16 16.97 -12.42
CA GLU A 299 -14.27 17.42 -13.50
C GLU A 299 -13.40 16.27 -14.00
N GLU A 300 -12.57 16.54 -15.02
CA GLU A 300 -11.55 15.59 -15.45
C GLU A 300 -10.44 15.48 -14.41
N GLY A 301 -9.79 14.33 -14.37
CA GLY A 301 -8.74 14.08 -13.39
C GLY A 301 -7.76 13.02 -13.84
N LEU A 302 -6.63 12.96 -13.17
CA LEU A 302 -5.55 12.05 -13.49
C LEU A 302 -4.92 11.56 -12.19
N LEU A 303 -4.94 10.25 -11.98
CA LEU A 303 -4.14 9.58 -10.96
C LEU A 303 -2.93 8.95 -11.64
N GLU A 304 -1.74 9.25 -11.12
CA GLU A 304 -0.47 8.77 -11.65
C GLU A 304 0.30 8.03 -10.56
N VAL A 305 0.65 6.77 -10.82
CA VAL A 305 1.44 5.92 -9.93
C VAL A 305 2.75 5.56 -10.63
N ASP A 306 3.86 5.99 -10.05
CA ASP A 306 5.22 5.74 -10.57
C ASP A 306 5.66 4.30 -10.24
N TRP A 307 5.45 3.87 -9.00
CA TRP A 307 5.72 2.51 -8.59
C TRP A 307 4.90 2.08 -7.37
N VAL A 308 4.73 0.77 -7.21
CA VAL A 308 4.15 0.11 -6.04
C VAL A 308 5.13 -0.91 -5.51
N ARG A 309 5.33 -0.95 -4.19
CA ARG A 309 6.19 -1.93 -3.52
C ARG A 309 5.54 -2.44 -2.24
N VAL A 310 5.53 -3.75 -2.07
CA VAL A 310 5.02 -4.42 -0.87
C VAL A 310 6.11 -5.30 -0.28
N TYR A 311 6.28 -5.18 1.04
CA TYR A 311 7.27 -5.92 1.80
C TYR A 311 6.60 -6.73 2.91
N GLN A 312 7.12 -7.93 3.20
CA GLN A 312 6.70 -8.77 4.30
C GLN A 312 7.72 -8.69 5.44
N TRP A 313 7.26 -8.57 6.68
CA TRP A 313 8.10 -8.62 7.88
C TRP A 313 8.76 -10.00 8.04
N MET A 314 10.02 -10.04 8.53
CA MET A 314 10.86 -11.23 8.73
C MET A 314 10.83 -11.83 10.14
#